data_AF-A0A2H4V9Y5-F1
#
_entry.id   AF-A0A2H4V9Y5-F1
#
_cell.length_a   1.000
_cell.length_b   1.000
_cell.length_c   1.000
_cell.angle_alpha   90.00
_cell.angle_beta   90.00
_cell.angle_gamma   90.00
#
_symmetry.space_group_name_H-M   'P 1'
#
loop_
_entity.id
_entity.type
_entity.pdbx_description
1 polymer ?
#
loop_
_entity_poly.entity_id
_entity_poly.type
_entity_poly.pdbx_seq_one_letter_code
_entity_poly.pdbx_strand_id
1 'polypeptide(L)'
;MAVIKHQTKLSQLPKRCPHTPIKPNHVLNWDKHRPEFKKFILLHLIQVVDAYRSPTSKITTEKLINELSTNMGGVIKLQVKLYVENLIYHGYLVESYLGGVITCTDKVYTELRNIDKIIAEKNLKRHYNMGEVGE
;
A
#
# COMPACT_ATOMS: atom_id res chain seq x y z
N MET A 1 -39.44 -6.66 27.16
CA MET A 1 -39.14 -7.58 26.02
C MET A 1 -38.34 -6.80 24.99
N ALA A 2 -37.05 -7.11 24.82
CA ALA A 2 -36.22 -6.43 23.82
C ALA A 2 -36.58 -6.99 22.42
N VAL A 3 -37.23 -6.17 21.61
CA VAL A 3 -37.60 -6.52 20.24
C VAL A 3 -36.32 -6.57 19.40
N ILE A 4 -35.89 -7.77 19.01
CA ILE A 4 -34.78 -7.97 18.10
C ILE A 4 -35.21 -7.41 16.73
N LYS A 5 -34.81 -6.18 16.44
CA LYS A 5 -35.04 -5.53 15.13
C LYS A 5 -34.28 -6.32 14.07
N HIS A 6 -35.05 -6.83 13.10
CA HIS A 6 -34.67 -7.46 11.84
C HIS A 6 -33.19 -7.84 11.67
N GLN A 7 -32.91 -9.13 11.82
CA GLN A 7 -31.68 -9.74 11.31
C GLN A 7 -31.71 -9.63 9.77
N THR A 8 -30.94 -8.71 9.20
CA THR A 8 -30.76 -8.61 7.74
C THR A 8 -30.08 -9.88 7.26
N LYS A 9 -30.69 -10.57 6.30
CA LYS A 9 -30.11 -11.78 5.72
C LYS A 9 -28.80 -11.39 5.03
N LEU A 10 -27.73 -12.16 5.23
CA LEU A 10 -26.43 -11.97 4.57
C LEU A 10 -26.55 -11.82 3.03
N SER A 11 -27.60 -12.38 2.43
CA SER A 11 -27.95 -12.25 1.01
C SER A 11 -28.43 -10.86 0.57
N GLN A 12 -28.79 -9.98 1.51
CA GLN A 12 -29.19 -8.58 1.26
C GLN A 12 -28.03 -7.60 1.41
N LEU A 13 -26.82 -8.08 1.75
CA LEU A 13 -25.64 -7.23 1.67
C LEU A 13 -25.40 -6.83 0.21
N PRO A 14 -25.02 -5.58 -0.07
CA PRO A 14 -24.67 -5.16 -1.41
C PRO A 14 -23.61 -6.12 -1.96
N LYS A 15 -23.92 -6.76 -3.09
CA LYS A 15 -23.00 -7.68 -3.77
C LYS A 15 -21.69 -6.94 -4.00
N ARG A 16 -20.56 -7.55 -3.62
CA ARG A 16 -19.23 -7.05 -3.97
C ARG A 16 -19.14 -7.04 -5.49
N CYS A 17 -19.41 -5.89 -6.12
CA CYS A 17 -19.11 -5.73 -7.53
C CYS A 17 -17.59 -5.85 -7.66
N PRO A 18 -17.07 -6.70 -8.56
CA PRO A 18 -15.65 -6.72 -8.87
C PRO A 18 -15.32 -5.38 -9.53
N HIS A 19 -14.99 -4.38 -8.71
CA HIS A 19 -14.52 -3.12 -9.24
C HIS A 19 -13.12 -3.40 -9.76
N THR A 20 -13.02 -3.64 -11.06
CA THR A 20 -11.73 -3.63 -11.73
C THR A 20 -11.11 -2.26 -11.49
N PRO A 21 -9.92 -2.19 -10.87
CA PRO A 21 -9.31 -0.92 -10.58
C PRO A 21 -9.12 -0.14 -11.88
N ILE A 22 -9.49 1.14 -11.84
CA ILE A 22 -9.38 2.03 -13.00
C ILE A 22 -7.91 2.09 -13.40
N LYS A 23 -7.63 1.83 -14.68
CA LYS A 23 -6.26 1.90 -15.20
C LYS A 23 -5.77 3.35 -15.08
N PRO A 24 -4.62 3.61 -14.43
CA PRO A 24 -4.10 4.96 -14.28
C PRO A 24 -3.65 5.51 -15.63
N ASN A 25 -3.68 6.84 -15.77
CA ASN A 25 -3.21 7.54 -16.97
C ASN A 25 -1.73 7.26 -17.27
N HIS A 26 -0.93 7.06 -16.21
CA HIS A 26 0.48 6.69 -16.32
C HIS A 26 0.72 5.41 -15.51
N VAL A 27 0.86 4.29 -16.22
CA VAL A 27 1.24 3.00 -15.61
C VAL A 27 2.74 3.01 -15.35
N LEU A 28 3.11 2.95 -14.08
CA LEU A 28 4.51 2.88 -13.65
C LEU A 28 4.98 1.44 -13.74
N ASN A 29 6.21 1.25 -14.22
CA ASN A 29 6.87 -0.07 -14.19
C ASN A 29 7.36 -0.36 -12.77
N TRP A 30 6.43 -0.67 -11.86
CA TRP A 30 6.73 -0.93 -10.44
C TRP A 30 7.90 -1.91 -10.29
N ASP A 31 7.92 -3.00 -11.06
CA ASP A 31 8.96 -4.02 -11.00
C ASP A 31 10.39 -3.50 -11.21
N LYS A 32 10.58 -2.51 -12.09
CA LYS A 32 11.90 -1.96 -12.44
C LYS A 32 12.48 -1.00 -11.40
N HIS A 33 11.69 -0.58 -10.40
CA HIS A 33 12.19 0.34 -9.37
C HIS A 33 13.19 -0.32 -8.43
N ARG A 34 14.12 0.48 -7.89
CA ARG A 34 15.10 0.03 -6.89
C ARG A 34 14.39 -0.57 -5.67
N PRO A 35 14.84 -1.73 -5.15
CA PRO A 35 14.24 -2.37 -3.98
C PRO A 35 14.19 -1.43 -2.76
N GLU A 36 15.23 -0.63 -2.54
CA GLU A 36 15.31 0.32 -1.43
C GLU A 36 14.20 1.39 -1.53
N PHE A 37 13.92 1.87 -2.74
CA PHE A 37 12.84 2.83 -3.00
C PHE A 37 11.47 2.19 -2.77
N LYS A 38 11.24 0.98 -3.28
CA LYS A 38 9.98 0.25 -3.04
C LYS A 38 9.73 0.07 -1.54
N LYS A 39 10.75 -0.35 -0.79
CA LYS A 39 10.67 -0.51 0.67
C LYS A 39 10.29 0.80 1.35
N PHE A 40 10.94 1.90 0.99
CA PHE A 40 10.63 3.23 1.52
C PHE A 40 9.14 3.57 1.31
N ILE A 41 8.62 3.46 0.09
CA ILE A 41 7.23 3.79 -0.22
C ILE A 41 6.25 2.88 0.54
N LEU A 42 6.47 1.57 0.54
CA LEU A 42 5.58 0.61 1.19
C LEU A 42 5.56 0.78 2.71
N LEU A 43 6.69 1.11 3.35
CA LEU A 43 6.74 1.38 4.78
C LEU A 43 5.96 2.64 5.16
N HIS A 44 6.14 3.73 4.42
CA HIS A 44 5.37 4.97 4.66
C HIS A 44 3.88 4.76 4.43
N LEU A 45 3.52 3.94 3.45
CA LEU A 45 2.14 3.55 3.20
C LEU A 45 1.54 2.84 4.41
N ILE A 46 2.22 1.83 4.97
CA ILE A 46 1.76 1.12 6.16
C ILE A 46 1.61 2.07 7.33
N GLN A 47 2.60 2.93 7.60
CA GLN A 47 2.56 3.88 8.71
C GLN A 47 1.34 4.80 8.62
N VAL A 48 1.07 5.35 7.44
CA VAL A 48 -0.08 6.24 7.23
C VAL A 48 -1.40 5.47 7.36
N VAL A 49 -1.52 4.28 6.76
CA VAL A 49 -2.77 3.50 6.85
C VAL A 49 -3.04 3.05 8.29
N ASP A 50 -2.02 2.63 9.03
CA ASP A 50 -2.17 2.13 10.39
C ASP A 50 -2.49 3.26 11.39
N ALA A 51 -1.90 4.46 11.21
CA ALA A 51 -2.25 5.65 12.00
C ALA A 51 -3.74 6.03 11.88
N TYR A 52 -4.37 5.68 10.76
CA TYR A 52 -5.77 5.98 10.47
C TYR A 52 -6.70 4.77 10.65
N ARG A 53 -6.23 3.70 11.30
CA ARG A 53 -7.02 2.50 11.59
C ARG A 53 -8.06 2.67 12.72
N SER A 54 -8.11 3.85 13.34
CA SER A 54 -9.07 4.17 14.39
C SER A 54 -10.53 4.12 13.87
N PRO A 55 -11.50 3.58 14.64
CA PRO A 55 -12.89 3.47 14.22
C PRO A 55 -13.57 4.82 13.89
N THR A 56 -12.98 5.94 14.33
CA THR A 56 -13.50 7.30 14.09
C THR A 56 -12.88 7.97 12.86
N SER A 57 -11.76 7.45 12.35
CA SER A 57 -11.00 8.07 11.27
C SER A 57 -11.09 7.22 10.00
N LYS A 58 -11.59 7.82 8.92
CA LYS A 58 -11.60 7.21 7.59
C LYS A 58 -10.48 7.80 6.76
N ILE A 59 -9.60 6.94 6.26
CA ILE A 59 -8.57 7.33 5.29
C ILE A 59 -9.10 7.20 3.87
N THR A 60 -9.36 8.34 3.24
CA THR A 60 -9.71 8.42 1.82
C THR A 60 -8.44 8.57 0.98
N THR A 61 -8.54 8.32 -0.32
CA THR A 61 -7.43 8.49 -1.27
C THR A 61 -6.79 9.88 -1.19
N GLU A 62 -7.60 10.94 -1.08
CA GLU A 62 -7.11 12.32 -0.95
C GLU A 62 -6.35 12.56 0.35
N LYS A 63 -6.86 12.04 1.47
CA LYS A 63 -6.16 12.13 2.76
C LYS A 63 -4.85 11.35 2.72
N LEU A 64 -4.86 10.14 2.16
CA LEU A 64 -3.65 9.34 1.98
C LEU A 64 -2.59 10.11 1.17
N ILE A 65 -2.97 10.76 0.06
CA ILE A 65 -2.05 11.56 -0.75
C ILE A 65 -1.48 12.74 0.05
N ASN A 66 -2.31 13.44 0.83
CA ASN A 66 -1.86 14.56 1.65
C ASN A 66 -0.88 14.12 2.74
N GLU A 67 -1.19 13.03 3.45
CA GLU A 67 -0.33 12.48 4.51
C GLU A 67 1.00 11.98 3.95
N LEU A 68 0.98 11.23 2.84
CA LEU A 68 2.20 10.74 2.20
C LEU A 68 3.06 11.90 1.68
N SER A 69 2.44 12.93 1.11
CA SER A 69 3.15 14.14 0.66
C SER A 69 3.89 14.81 1.82
N THR A 70 3.24 14.96 2.98
CA THR A 70 3.85 15.53 4.18
C THR A 70 4.95 14.63 4.75
N ASN A 71 4.67 13.34 4.93
CA ASN A 71 5.58 12.40 5.60
C ASN A 71 6.83 12.07 4.78
N MET A 72 6.75 12.13 3.45
CA MET A 72 7.90 11.89 2.56
C MET A 72 8.78 13.14 2.35
N GLY A 73 8.62 14.18 3.16
CA GLY A 73 9.44 15.40 3.08
C GLY A 73 8.91 16.46 2.10
N GLY A 74 7.58 16.56 1.94
CA GLY A 74 6.95 17.55 1.08
C GLY A 74 6.97 17.18 -0.41
N VAL A 75 6.90 15.89 -0.72
CA VAL A 75 6.84 15.42 -2.12
C VAL A 75 5.61 16.00 -2.81
N ILE A 76 5.76 16.39 -4.07
CA ILE A 76 4.69 16.99 -4.86
C ILE A 76 3.47 16.06 -4.90
N LYS A 77 2.30 16.56 -4.47
CA LYS A 77 1.05 15.79 -4.38
C LYS A 77 0.67 15.07 -5.67
N LEU A 78 0.96 15.67 -6.83
CA LEU A 78 0.75 15.05 -8.14
C LEU A 78 1.57 13.77 -8.32
N GLN A 79 2.83 13.76 -7.88
CA GLN A 79 3.67 12.56 -7.95
C GLN A 79 3.15 11.47 -7.01
N VAL A 80 2.77 11.85 -5.78
CA VAL A 80 2.18 10.93 -4.81
C VAL A 80 0.88 10.34 -5.33
N LYS A 81 0.02 11.16 -5.97
CA LYS A 81 -1.22 10.71 -6.60
C LYS A 81 -0.95 9.62 -7.64
N LEU A 82 0.03 9.82 -8.52
CA LEU A 82 0.42 8.80 -9.50
C LEU A 82 0.84 7.49 -8.84
N TYR A 83 1.62 7.54 -7.75
CA TYR A 83 2.01 6.33 -7.02
C TYR A 83 0.80 5.63 -6.38
N VAL A 84 -0.08 6.37 -5.71
CA VAL A 84 -1.26 5.81 -5.05
C VAL A 84 -2.20 5.15 -6.05
N GLU A 85 -2.46 5.79 -7.19
CA GLU A 85 -3.28 5.22 -8.26
C GLU A 85 -2.67 3.92 -8.82
N ASN A 86 -1.36 3.88 -9.02
CA ASN A 86 -0.66 2.66 -9.46
C ASN A 86 -0.70 1.56 -8.40
N LEU A 87 -0.56 1.90 -7.12
CA LEU A 87 -0.63 0.93 -6.03
C LEU A 87 -2.03 0.32 -5.89
N ILE A 88 -3.09 1.10 -6.12
CA ILE A 88 -4.47 0.59 -6.22
C ILE A 88 -4.60 -0.32 -7.45
N TYR A 89 -4.10 0.11 -8.61
CA TYR A 89 -4.17 -0.66 -9.85
C TYR A 89 -3.47 -2.02 -9.77
N HIS A 90 -2.29 -2.07 -9.15
CA HIS A 90 -1.53 -3.29 -8.93
C HIS A 90 -2.04 -4.13 -7.74
N GLY A 91 -3.10 -3.69 -7.05
CA GLY A 91 -3.71 -4.42 -5.95
C GLY A 91 -2.90 -4.43 -4.65
N TYR A 92 -2.01 -3.45 -4.46
CA TYR A 92 -1.36 -3.22 -3.17
C TYR A 92 -2.32 -2.53 -2.18
N LEU A 93 -3.16 -1.64 -2.71
CA LEU A 93 -4.21 -0.94 -1.98
C LEU A 93 -5.59 -1.38 -2.45
N VAL A 94 -6.53 -1.45 -1.53
CA VAL A 94 -7.95 -1.71 -1.82
C VAL A 94 -8.78 -0.57 -1.24
N GLU A 95 -9.61 0.01 -2.10
CA GLU A 95 -10.62 0.98 -1.71
C GLU A 95 -11.92 0.26 -1.34
N SER A 96 -12.39 0.49 -0.12
CA SER A 96 -13.66 -0.01 0.37
C SER A 96 -14.81 0.71 -0.32
N TYR A 97 -15.76 -0.09 -0.82
CA TYR A 97 -17.01 0.39 -1.42
C TYR A 97 -17.82 1.29 -0.46
N LEU A 98 -17.77 0.99 0.85
CA LEU A 98 -18.45 1.78 1.86
C LEU A 98 -17.54 2.92 2.34
N GLY A 99 -17.63 4.06 1.66
CA GLY A 99 -17.05 5.32 2.10
C GLY A 99 -15.61 5.57 1.64
N GLY A 100 -15.13 4.90 0.59
CA GLY A 100 -13.85 5.19 -0.07
C GLY A 100 -12.63 4.97 0.83
N VAL A 101 -12.75 4.04 1.79
CA VAL A 101 -11.70 3.79 2.78
C VAL A 101 -10.58 2.97 2.16
N ILE A 102 -9.37 3.49 2.17
CA ILE A 102 -8.19 2.79 1.64
C ILE A 102 -7.61 1.86 2.70
N THR A 103 -7.31 0.63 2.30
CA THR A 103 -6.67 -0.39 3.15
C THR A 103 -5.51 -1.05 2.41
N CYS A 104 -4.47 -1.42 3.16
CA CYS A 104 -3.36 -2.23 2.64
C CYS A 104 -3.80 -3.68 2.47
N THR A 105 -3.32 -4.32 1.40
CA THR A 105 -3.50 -5.76 1.17
C THR A 105 -2.31 -6.57 1.67
N ASP A 106 -2.49 -7.88 1.82
CA ASP A 106 -1.43 -8.84 2.16
C ASP A 106 -0.26 -8.84 1.16
N LYS A 107 -0.51 -8.35 -0.07
CA LYS A 107 0.51 -8.17 -1.11
C LYS A 107 1.61 -7.21 -0.66
N VAL A 108 1.27 -6.16 0.09
CA VAL A 108 2.24 -5.18 0.61
C VAL A 108 3.26 -5.87 1.53
N TYR A 109 2.79 -6.68 2.47
CA TYR A 109 3.66 -7.37 3.43
C TYR A 109 4.51 -8.45 2.75
N THR A 110 3.92 -9.17 1.79
CA THR A 110 4.64 -10.17 0.98
C THR A 110 5.76 -9.53 0.18
N GLU A 111 5.49 -8.39 -0.46
CA GLU A 111 6.47 -7.65 -1.25
C GLU A 111 7.60 -7.10 -0.37
N LEU A 112 7.28 -6.53 0.79
CA LEU A 112 8.28 -6.06 1.76
C LEU A 112 9.22 -7.20 2.19
N ARG A 113 8.67 -8.37 2.50
CA ARG A 113 9.47 -9.55 2.87
C ARG A 113 10.41 -9.97 1.73
N ASN A 114 9.95 -9.92 0.49
CA ASN A 114 10.77 -10.24 -0.68
C ASN A 114 11.89 -9.21 -0.88
N ILE A 115 11.57 -7.92 -0.74
CA ILE A 115 12.55 -6.84 -0.84
C ILE A 115 13.63 -6.98 0.24
N ASP A 116 13.25 -7.29 1.48
CA ASP A 116 14.21 -7.49 2.57
C ASP A 116 15.18 -8.65 2.29
N LYS A 117 14.71 -9.75 1.71
CA LYS A 117 15.58 -10.85 1.27
C LYS A 117 16.58 -10.39 0.20
N ILE A 118 16.11 -9.67 -0.83
CA ILE A 118 16.96 -9.15 -1.91
C ILE A 118 18.05 -8.23 -1.35
N ILE A 119 17.70 -7.35 -0.42
CA ILE A 119 18.65 -6.42 0.22
C ILE A 119 19.66 -7.20 1.07
N ALA A 120 19.21 -8.18 1.86
CA ALA A 120 20.07 -9.01 2.68
C ALA A 120 21.08 -9.81 1.83
N GLU A 121 20.63 -10.46 0.75
CA GLU A 121 21.49 -11.19 -0.18
C GLU A 121 22.53 -10.27 -0.85
N LYS A 122 22.13 -9.05 -1.24
CA LYS A 122 23.03 -8.05 -1.83
C LYS A 122 24.12 -7.61 -0.84
N ASN A 123 23.77 -7.44 0.44
CA ASN A 123 24.73 -7.08 1.48
C ASN A 123 25.69 -8.24 1.78
N LEU A 124 25.19 -9.47 1.81
CA LEU A 124 26.01 -10.67 2.04
C LEU A 124 27.02 -10.86 0.90
N LYS A 125 26.59 -10.76 -0.36
CA LYS A 125 27.50 -10.82 -1.53
C LYS A 125 28.57 -9.73 -1.51
N ARG A 126 28.24 -8.51 -1.08
CA ARG A 126 29.23 -7.43 -0.91
C ARG A 126 30.26 -7.77 0.15
N HIS A 127 29.84 -8.37 1.26
CA HIS A 127 30.74 -8.76 2.33
C HIS A 127 31.70 -9.88 1.90
N TYR A 128 31.22 -10.87 1.14
CA TYR A 128 32.08 -11.92 0.56
C TYR A 128 33.09 -11.34 -0.44
N ASN A 129 32.64 -10.50 -1.38
CA ASN A 129 33.51 -9.90 -2.39
C ASN A 129 34.54 -8.91 -1.81
N MET A 130 34.31 -8.36 -0.61
CA MET A 130 35.29 -7.51 0.09
C MET A 130 36.26 -8.33 0.95
N GLY A 131 35.90 -9.56 1.33
CA GLY A 131 36.76 -10.48 2.07
C GLY A 131 37.81 -11.18 1.19
N GLU A 132 37.53 -11.37 -0.11
CA GLU A 132 38.47 -12.01 -1.06
C GLU A 132 39.55 -11.06 -1.61
N VAL A 133 39.50 -9.76 -1.32
CA VAL A 133 40.51 -8.78 -1.77
C VAL A 133 41.67 -8.66 -0.76
N GLY A 134 41.69 -9.50 0.28
CA GLY A 134 42.60 -9.41 1.41
C GLY A 134 43.39 -10.69 1.73
N GLU A 135 43.60 -11.59 0.77
CA GLU A 135 44.58 -12.69 0.87
C GLU A 135 45.74 -12.52 -0.11
#